data_AF-A0A2V8PJ29-F1
#
_entry.id   AF-A0A2V8PJ29-F1
#
_cell.length_a   1.000
_cell.length_b   1.000
_cell.length_c   1.000
_cell.angle_alpha   90.00
_cell.angle_beta   90.00
_cell.angle_gamma   90.00
#
_symmetry.space_group_name_H-M   'P 1'
#
loop_
_entity.id
_entity.type
_entity.pdbx_description
1 polymer ?
#
loop_
_entity_poly.entity_id
_entity_poly.type
_entity_poly.pdbx_seq_one_letter_code
_entity_poly.pdbx_strand_id
1 'polypeptide(L)'
;MFAKSIKKLTISALAASPPPTSVRLPLTLAHVRSLGDYASTVNAIGLLIALLLLQSTPTTAQARKKRVPPGGRVAVVVDERLAALRSAPNLRSKLIERLSRGHLVSIRGGKPTSDGLTFYRVAISRKTYGWLQSDAVVVPWRRGDDRRLLTLIENSDEFDRIVRARTFLDAFPRSPLVPKVLAMYASEADDVAEKLSQAAQRRFNRNELPTDGAPEFSYYLNYSGLDRYNREGITFQFDRATKKFSYDGAAWREILKRYPNSPEAVEARKHLEALSSRQKP
;
A
#
# COMPACT_ATOMS: atom_id res chain seq x y z
N MET A 1 43.81 25.05 7.93
CA MET A 1 43.58 26.22 7.05
C MET A 1 43.06 25.73 5.70
N PHE A 2 41.73 25.68 5.50
CA PHE A 2 41.14 25.44 4.19
C PHE A 2 39.98 26.43 4.01
N ALA A 3 40.27 27.54 3.35
CA ALA A 3 39.28 28.49 2.87
C ALA A 3 38.92 28.10 1.44
N LYS A 4 37.63 27.87 1.16
CA LYS A 4 37.13 27.85 -0.23
C LYS A 4 35.68 28.30 -0.33
N SER A 5 35.56 29.55 -0.80
CA SER A 5 34.72 29.96 -1.93
C SER A 5 33.20 29.75 -1.82
N ILE A 6 32.52 30.75 -1.26
CA ILE A 6 31.07 30.96 -1.38
C ILE A 6 30.78 31.55 -2.77
N LYS A 7 30.11 30.79 -3.65
CA LYS A 7 29.57 31.31 -4.91
C LYS A 7 28.25 32.04 -4.65
N LYS A 8 28.23 33.34 -4.98
CA LYS A 8 27.02 34.16 -5.07
C LYS A 8 26.11 33.60 -6.19
N LEU A 9 24.87 33.27 -5.86
CA LEU A 9 23.81 32.98 -6.81
C LEU A 9 22.98 34.25 -7.00
N THR A 10 23.05 34.79 -8.21
CA THR A 10 22.30 35.95 -8.68
C THR A 10 20.86 35.52 -8.96
N ILE A 11 19.90 36.20 -8.32
CA ILE A 11 18.46 36.01 -8.51
C ILE A 11 18.04 36.82 -9.75
N SER A 12 17.62 36.13 -10.81
CA SER A 12 17.07 36.75 -12.02
C SER A 12 15.55 36.97 -11.88
N ALA A 13 15.20 38.25 -12.00
CA ALA A 13 14.03 38.85 -12.64
C ALA A 13 12.67 38.13 -12.59
N LEU A 14 11.81 38.73 -11.76
CA LEU A 14 10.35 38.64 -11.73
C LEU A 14 9.76 39.13 -13.07
N ALA A 15 9.09 38.26 -13.82
CA ALA A 15 8.26 38.64 -14.97
C ALA A 15 6.82 38.88 -14.49
N ALA A 16 6.33 40.10 -14.67
CA ALA A 16 4.99 40.53 -14.32
C ALA A 16 3.93 39.81 -15.16
N SER A 17 2.89 39.28 -14.50
CA SER A 17 1.69 38.73 -15.12
C SER A 17 0.78 39.86 -15.62
N PRO A 18 0.17 39.72 -16.82
CA PRO A 18 -0.80 40.69 -17.33
C PRO A 18 -2.15 40.58 -16.58
N PRO A 19 -2.92 41.68 -16.50
CA PRO A 19 -4.22 41.70 -15.83
C PRO A 19 -5.31 40.94 -16.62
N PRO A 20 -6.35 40.43 -15.95
CA PRO A 20 -7.45 39.72 -16.60
C PRO A 20 -8.34 40.67 -17.40
N THR A 21 -8.47 40.39 -18.70
CA THR A 21 -9.39 41.06 -19.62
C THR A 21 -10.83 40.68 -19.29
N SER A 22 -11.61 41.67 -18.83
CA SER A 22 -13.04 41.54 -18.55
C SER A 22 -13.85 41.48 -19.86
N VAL A 23 -14.21 40.28 -20.28
CA VAL A 23 -15.13 40.04 -21.40
C VAL A 23 -16.56 40.36 -20.93
N ARG A 24 -17.10 41.51 -21.36
CA ARG A 24 -18.52 41.83 -21.23
C ARG A 24 -19.28 41.14 -22.37
N LEU A 25 -20.14 40.18 -22.02
CA LEU A 25 -21.08 39.59 -22.95
C LEU A 25 -22.31 40.50 -23.12
N PRO A 26 -22.79 40.75 -24.35
CA PRO A 26 -24.05 41.44 -24.58
C PRO A 26 -25.22 40.52 -24.20
N LEU A 27 -26.01 40.96 -23.22
CA LEU A 27 -27.33 40.40 -22.91
C LEU A 27 -28.29 40.78 -24.04
N THR A 28 -28.40 39.91 -25.05
CA THR A 28 -29.49 39.99 -26.03
C THR A 28 -30.74 39.38 -25.43
N LEU A 29 -31.68 40.27 -25.09
CA LEU A 29 -33.03 39.99 -24.64
C LEU A 29 -33.86 39.58 -25.86
N ALA A 30 -34.05 38.28 -26.07
CA ALA A 30 -34.95 37.78 -27.09
C ALA A 30 -35.66 36.50 -26.65
N HIS A 31 -36.98 36.53 -26.88
CA HIS A 31 -37.89 35.38 -26.94
C HIS A 31 -38.50 34.85 -25.64
N VAL A 32 -39.49 35.60 -25.18
CA VAL A 32 -40.72 35.06 -24.58
C VAL A 32 -41.54 34.39 -25.70
N ARG A 33 -41.46 33.07 -25.84
CA ARG A 33 -42.49 32.25 -26.52
C ARG A 33 -42.53 30.83 -25.93
N SER A 34 -43.76 30.36 -25.72
CA SER A 34 -44.17 28.97 -25.46
C SER A 34 -44.02 28.44 -24.02
N LEU A 35 -45.04 28.68 -23.20
CA LEU A 35 -45.25 28.04 -21.89
C LEU A 35 -45.98 26.67 -21.99
N GLY A 36 -46.05 26.07 -23.19
CA GLY A 36 -46.79 24.81 -23.42
C GLY A 36 -45.97 23.52 -23.32
N ASP A 37 -44.65 23.57 -23.53
CA ASP A 37 -43.80 22.37 -23.67
C ASP A 37 -42.85 22.11 -22.49
N TYR A 38 -42.85 22.97 -21.47
CA TYR A 38 -41.86 22.94 -20.40
C TYR A 38 -41.88 21.64 -19.58
N ALA A 39 -43.04 21.01 -19.38
CA ALA A 39 -43.15 19.79 -18.57
C ALA A 39 -42.38 18.58 -19.16
N SER A 40 -42.16 18.53 -20.48
CA SER A 40 -41.43 17.43 -21.12
C SER A 40 -39.91 17.59 -21.02
N THR A 41 -39.42 18.84 -21.11
CA THR A 41 -37.98 19.15 -21.11
C THR A 41 -37.33 19.04 -19.73
N VAL A 42 -38.05 19.34 -18.64
CA VAL A 42 -37.50 19.19 -17.27
C VAL A 42 -37.23 17.72 -16.94
N ASN A 43 -38.09 16.81 -17.42
CA ASN A 43 -37.90 15.38 -17.24
C ASN A 43 -36.71 14.85 -18.04
N ALA A 44 -36.50 15.34 -19.26
CA ALA A 44 -35.36 14.94 -20.09
C ALA A 44 -34.02 15.38 -19.50
N ILE A 45 -33.94 16.61 -18.97
CA ILE A 45 -32.72 17.13 -18.33
C ILE A 45 -32.42 16.36 -17.03
N GLY A 46 -33.45 16.07 -16.22
CA GLY A 46 -33.30 15.25 -15.01
C GLY A 46 -32.77 13.85 -15.31
N LEU A 47 -33.25 13.21 -16.38
CA LEU A 47 -32.82 11.88 -16.79
C LEU A 47 -31.39 11.89 -17.35
N LEU A 48 -30.99 12.96 -18.06
CA LEU A 48 -29.62 13.14 -18.54
C LEU A 48 -28.62 13.36 -17.37
N ILE A 49 -29.00 14.17 -16.37
CA ILE A 49 -28.17 14.41 -15.17
C ILE A 49 -28.05 13.12 -14.34
N ALA A 50 -29.14 12.37 -14.16
CA ALA A 50 -29.10 11.07 -13.49
C ALA A 50 -28.19 10.08 -14.24
N LEU A 51 -28.28 10.03 -15.57
CA LEU A 51 -27.42 9.17 -16.41
C LEU A 51 -25.94 9.57 -16.33
N LEU A 52 -25.63 10.86 -16.29
CA LEU A 52 -24.27 11.38 -16.12
C LEU A 52 -23.71 11.06 -14.72
N LEU A 53 -24.53 11.12 -13.67
CA LEU A 53 -24.13 10.74 -12.31
C LEU A 53 -23.96 9.22 -12.13
N LEU A 54 -24.69 8.41 -12.91
CA LEU A 54 -24.49 6.95 -12.96
C LEU A 54 -23.19 6.55 -13.67
N GLN A 55 -22.62 7.42 -14.51
CA GLN A 55 -21.36 7.14 -15.21
C GLN A 55 -20.11 7.58 -14.43
N SER A 56 -20.25 8.38 -13.37
CA SER A 56 -19.13 8.71 -12.48
C SER A 56 -18.85 7.55 -11.51
N THR A 57 -18.47 6.40 -12.05
CA THR A 57 -17.84 5.36 -11.21
C THR A 57 -16.47 5.89 -10.81
N PRO A 58 -16.16 6.03 -9.51
CA PRO A 58 -14.85 6.46 -9.08
C PRO A 58 -13.85 5.47 -9.64
N THR A 59 -12.97 5.96 -10.51
CA THR A 59 -11.84 5.20 -11.01
C THR A 59 -10.93 4.98 -9.81
N THR A 60 -11.19 3.89 -9.06
CA THR A 60 -10.32 3.48 -7.96
C THR A 60 -8.94 3.34 -8.55
N ALA A 61 -7.98 4.09 -8.00
CA ALA A 61 -6.60 4.09 -8.44
C ALA A 61 -6.14 2.63 -8.50
N GLN A 62 -6.06 2.09 -9.71
CA GLN A 62 -5.76 0.68 -9.90
C GLN A 62 -4.33 0.48 -9.42
N ALA A 63 -4.20 -0.07 -8.21
CA ALA A 63 -2.93 -0.52 -7.67
C ALA A 63 -2.25 -1.32 -8.78
N ARG A 64 -1.08 -0.84 -9.24
CA ARG A 64 -0.38 -1.40 -10.39
C ARG A 64 -0.24 -2.90 -10.15
N LYS A 65 -1.01 -3.72 -10.90
CA LYS A 65 -0.96 -5.18 -10.77
C LYS A 65 0.50 -5.59 -10.90
N LYS A 66 1.04 -6.24 -9.86
CA LYS A 66 2.44 -6.71 -9.84
C LYS A 66 2.67 -7.49 -11.13
N ARG A 67 3.63 -7.06 -11.94
CA ARG A 67 3.91 -7.71 -13.23
C ARG A 67 4.43 -9.11 -12.95
N VAL A 68 3.68 -10.13 -13.37
CA VAL A 68 4.11 -11.53 -13.23
C VAL A 68 5.27 -11.76 -14.21
N PRO A 69 6.43 -12.23 -13.75
CA PRO A 69 7.55 -12.54 -14.62
C PRO A 69 7.15 -13.58 -15.68
N PRO A 70 7.68 -13.49 -16.91
CA PRO A 70 7.31 -14.42 -17.97
C PRO A 70 7.76 -15.85 -17.62
N GLY A 71 6.88 -16.82 -17.91
CA GLY A 71 7.09 -18.28 -17.85
C GLY A 71 7.46 -18.87 -16.48
N GLY A 72 7.70 -20.18 -16.43
CA GLY A 72 8.18 -20.90 -15.24
C GLY A 72 7.21 -20.92 -14.07
N ARG A 73 7.70 -21.33 -12.90
CA ARG A 73 6.91 -21.37 -11.66
C ARG A 73 7.23 -20.13 -10.82
N VAL A 74 6.20 -19.35 -10.46
CA VAL A 74 6.35 -18.04 -9.80
C VAL A 74 6.70 -18.19 -8.32
N ALA A 75 7.78 -17.55 -7.89
CA ALA A 75 8.23 -17.49 -6.51
C ALA A 75 8.22 -16.04 -6.01
N VAL A 76 8.16 -15.86 -4.69
CA VAL A 76 8.21 -14.54 -4.06
C VAL A 76 9.45 -14.44 -3.19
N VAL A 77 10.19 -13.34 -3.31
CA VAL A 77 11.34 -13.04 -2.44
C VAL A 77 10.85 -12.69 -1.04
N VAL A 78 11.35 -13.38 -0.02
CA VAL A 78 10.96 -13.21 1.40
C VAL A 78 12.11 -12.78 2.31
N ASP A 79 13.35 -12.96 1.86
CA ASP A 79 14.55 -12.58 2.61
C ASP A 79 15.54 -11.83 1.72
N GLU A 80 15.63 -10.51 1.91
CA GLU A 80 16.50 -9.61 1.15
C GLU A 80 17.99 -9.90 1.38
N ARG A 81 18.34 -10.45 2.56
CA ARG A 81 19.74 -10.74 2.92
C ARG A 81 20.31 -11.85 2.05
N LEU A 82 19.46 -12.79 1.65
CA LEU A 82 19.80 -13.92 0.80
C LEU A 82 19.44 -13.67 -0.69
N ALA A 83 18.69 -12.61 -0.99
CA ALA A 83 18.17 -12.31 -2.32
C ALA A 83 19.17 -11.61 -3.26
N ALA A 84 20.40 -12.11 -3.30
CA ALA A 84 21.42 -11.67 -4.25
C ALA A 84 21.32 -12.47 -5.55
N LEU A 85 20.90 -11.82 -6.64
CA LEU A 85 20.88 -12.42 -7.98
C LEU A 85 22.29 -12.44 -8.56
N ARG A 86 22.77 -13.61 -8.97
CA ARG A 86 24.16 -13.81 -9.39
C ARG A 86 24.30 -14.44 -10.77
N SER A 87 25.49 -14.30 -11.37
CA SER A 87 25.78 -14.88 -12.68
C SER A 87 25.89 -16.42 -12.68
N ALA A 88 26.36 -17.00 -11.57
CA ALA A 88 26.54 -18.44 -11.36
C ALA A 88 25.96 -18.91 -10.00
N PRO A 89 25.70 -20.21 -9.79
CA PRO A 89 25.16 -20.74 -8.54
C PRO A 89 26.27 -20.90 -7.48
N ASN A 90 26.83 -19.76 -7.05
CA ASN A 90 27.89 -19.69 -6.05
C ASN A 90 27.84 -18.32 -5.36
N LEU A 91 28.02 -18.29 -4.04
CA LEU A 91 28.07 -17.07 -3.22
C LEU A 91 29.20 -16.09 -3.61
N ARG A 92 30.26 -16.56 -4.27
CA ARG A 92 31.38 -15.72 -4.75
C ARG A 92 31.21 -15.20 -6.17
N SER A 93 30.21 -15.69 -6.90
CA SER A 93 30.00 -15.26 -8.28
C SER A 93 29.50 -13.82 -8.37
N LYS A 94 29.72 -13.20 -9.54
CA LYS A 94 29.38 -11.80 -9.82
C LYS A 94 27.91 -11.52 -9.46
N LEU A 95 27.72 -10.53 -8.59
CA LEU A 95 26.40 -9.98 -8.27
C LEU A 95 25.86 -9.23 -9.49
N ILE A 96 24.65 -9.59 -9.92
CA ILE A 96 23.91 -8.91 -10.97
C ILE A 96 23.03 -7.83 -10.34
N GLU A 97 22.20 -8.21 -9.36
CA GLU A 97 21.21 -7.34 -8.73
C GLU A 97 20.85 -7.86 -7.33
N ARG A 98 20.43 -6.98 -6.42
CA ARG A 98 19.82 -7.37 -5.13
C ARG A 98 18.32 -7.15 -5.22
N LEU A 99 17.54 -8.18 -4.87
CA LEU A 99 16.08 -8.13 -4.94
C LEU A 99 15.50 -7.79 -3.57
N SER A 100 14.50 -6.91 -3.56
CA SER A 100 13.72 -6.58 -2.38
C SER A 100 12.69 -7.67 -2.07
N ARG A 101 12.14 -7.67 -0.85
CA ARG A 101 10.99 -8.51 -0.47
C ARG A 101 9.78 -8.22 -1.34
N GLY A 102 8.92 -9.23 -1.45
CA GLY A 102 7.70 -9.18 -2.25
C GLY A 102 7.94 -9.18 -3.76
N HIS A 103 9.20 -9.20 -4.21
CA HIS A 103 9.53 -9.25 -5.63
C HIS A 103 9.18 -10.63 -6.20
N LEU A 104 8.45 -10.65 -7.32
CA LEU A 104 8.08 -11.87 -8.01
C LEU A 104 9.21 -12.30 -8.94
N VAL A 105 9.59 -13.58 -8.88
CA VAL A 105 10.58 -14.17 -9.79
C VAL A 105 10.04 -15.46 -10.39
N SER A 106 10.52 -15.83 -11.57
CA SER A 106 10.17 -17.10 -12.22
C SER A 106 11.31 -18.10 -12.06
N ILE A 107 11.07 -19.22 -11.38
CA ILE A 107 12.05 -20.30 -11.25
C ILE A 107 12.07 -21.15 -12.53
N ARG A 108 13.26 -21.32 -13.09
CA ARG A 108 13.54 -22.08 -14.32
C ARG A 108 14.29 -23.39 -14.09
N GLY A 109 15.00 -23.50 -12.97
CA GLY A 109 15.75 -24.71 -12.61
C GLY A 109 16.39 -24.56 -11.24
N GLY A 110 16.99 -25.63 -10.74
CA GLY A 110 17.74 -25.64 -9.49
C GLY A 110 19.08 -26.36 -9.65
N LYS A 111 20.09 -25.92 -8.92
CA LYS A 111 21.39 -26.58 -8.84
C LYS A 111 21.86 -26.61 -7.38
N PRO A 112 22.08 -27.81 -6.80
CA PRO A 112 22.77 -27.92 -5.52
C PRO A 112 24.26 -27.61 -5.70
N THR A 113 24.87 -27.06 -4.66
CA THR A 113 26.30 -26.75 -4.58
C THR A 113 26.99 -27.72 -3.63
N SER A 114 28.31 -27.86 -3.72
CA SER A 114 29.13 -28.64 -2.77
C SER A 114 28.90 -28.24 -1.31
N ASP A 115 28.58 -26.97 -1.07
CA ASP A 115 28.41 -26.40 0.27
C ASP A 115 27.02 -26.69 0.88
N GLY A 116 26.23 -27.60 0.28
CA GLY A 116 24.86 -27.93 0.71
C GLY A 116 23.79 -26.89 0.34
N LEU A 117 24.20 -25.76 -0.26
CA LEU A 117 23.27 -24.72 -0.70
C LEU A 117 22.60 -25.07 -2.03
N THR A 118 21.31 -24.79 -2.14
CA THR A 118 20.58 -24.88 -3.41
C THR A 118 20.40 -23.49 -4.01
N PHE A 119 20.76 -23.34 -5.27
CA PHE A 119 20.47 -22.14 -6.04
C PHE A 119 19.39 -22.41 -7.09
N TYR A 120 18.46 -21.49 -7.23
CA TYR A 120 17.50 -21.47 -8.31
C TYR A 120 17.96 -20.56 -9.44
N ARG A 121 17.86 -21.06 -10.67
CA ARG A 121 17.95 -20.21 -11.86
C ARG A 121 16.63 -19.47 -11.97
N VAL A 122 16.65 -18.16 -11.81
CA VAL A 122 15.46 -17.31 -11.79
C VAL A 122 15.49 -16.29 -12.92
N ALA A 123 14.31 -15.98 -13.46
CA ALA A 123 14.09 -14.88 -14.39
C ALA A 123 13.22 -13.82 -13.71
N ILE A 124 13.68 -12.57 -13.72
CA ILE A 124 12.94 -11.40 -13.22
C ILE A 124 12.18 -10.76 -14.38
N SER A 125 12.87 -10.63 -15.52
CA SER A 125 12.32 -10.10 -16.76
C SER A 125 12.75 -10.99 -17.93
N ARG A 126 12.36 -10.63 -19.15
CA ARG A 126 12.87 -11.30 -20.37
C ARG A 126 14.38 -11.13 -20.55
N LYS A 127 14.95 -10.04 -20.04
CA LYS A 127 16.38 -9.67 -20.22
C LYS A 127 17.22 -9.96 -18.98
N THR A 128 16.60 -10.10 -17.82
CA THR A 128 17.29 -10.23 -16.54
C THR A 128 17.02 -11.60 -15.93
N TYR A 129 18.06 -12.42 -15.86
CA TYR A 129 18.06 -13.72 -15.22
C TYR A 129 19.36 -13.96 -14.47
N GLY A 130 19.34 -14.89 -13.51
CA GLY A 130 20.51 -15.22 -12.71
C GLY A 130 20.23 -16.37 -11.76
N TRP A 131 21.15 -16.61 -10.83
CA TRP A 131 21.03 -17.60 -9.78
C TRP A 131 20.73 -16.91 -8.44
N LEU A 132 19.78 -17.45 -7.71
CA LEU A 132 19.31 -16.94 -6.42
C LEU A 132 19.28 -18.09 -5.41
N GLN A 133 19.68 -17.86 -4.16
CA GLN A 133 19.62 -18.90 -3.14
C GLN A 133 18.17 -19.33 -2.89
N SER A 134 17.92 -20.63 -2.75
CA SER A 134 16.57 -21.20 -2.60
C SER A 134 15.81 -20.69 -1.37
N ASP A 135 16.55 -20.28 -0.33
CA ASP A 135 15.98 -19.81 0.93
C ASP A 135 15.53 -18.36 0.85
N ALA A 136 16.02 -17.59 -0.13
CA ALA A 136 15.60 -16.22 -0.36
C ALA A 136 14.15 -16.12 -0.86
N VAL A 137 13.59 -17.21 -1.39
CA VAL A 137 12.27 -17.23 -2.03
C VAL A 137 11.36 -18.32 -1.48
N VAL A 138 10.07 -18.06 -1.45
CA VAL A 138 9.03 -19.06 -1.15
C VAL A 138 8.21 -19.37 -2.38
N VAL A 139 7.68 -20.60 -2.43
CA VAL A 139 6.82 -21.05 -3.51
C VAL A 139 5.62 -21.85 -2.97
N PRO A 140 4.41 -21.64 -3.52
CA PRO A 140 3.20 -22.32 -3.04
C PRO A 140 3.19 -23.85 -3.22
N TRP A 141 3.98 -24.37 -4.16
CA TRP A 141 4.01 -25.82 -4.45
C TRP A 141 5.08 -26.59 -3.67
N ARG A 142 5.97 -25.92 -2.92
CA ARG A 142 7.00 -26.59 -2.10
C ARG A 142 6.44 -26.77 -0.69
N ARG A 143 6.36 -28.02 -0.25
CA ARG A 143 5.90 -28.35 1.10
C ARG A 143 6.81 -27.68 2.14
N GLY A 144 6.19 -27.10 3.17
CA GLY A 144 6.90 -26.47 4.29
C GLY A 144 7.32 -25.02 4.07
N ASP A 145 7.20 -24.47 2.84
CA ASP A 145 7.53 -23.06 2.62
C ASP A 145 6.57 -22.09 3.32
N ASP A 146 5.32 -22.50 3.51
CA ASP A 146 4.36 -21.76 4.33
C ASP A 146 4.85 -21.68 5.78
N ARG A 147 5.17 -22.83 6.40
CA ARG A 147 5.75 -22.87 7.77
C ARG A 147 7.04 -22.06 7.87
N ARG A 148 7.92 -22.16 6.88
CA ARG A 148 9.17 -21.41 6.83
C ARG A 148 8.92 -19.90 6.80
N LEU A 149 7.96 -19.44 5.99
CA LEU A 149 7.58 -18.03 5.95
C LEU A 149 6.92 -17.58 7.26
N LEU A 150 6.09 -18.41 7.88
CA LEU A 150 5.53 -18.13 9.20
C LEU A 150 6.63 -17.92 10.24
N THR A 151 7.65 -18.79 10.29
CA THR A 151 8.80 -18.62 11.18
C THR A 151 9.54 -17.30 10.90
N LEU A 152 9.67 -16.90 9.63
CA LEU A 152 10.23 -15.60 9.30
C LEU A 152 9.36 -14.44 9.80
N ILE A 153 8.03 -14.54 9.70
CA ILE A 153 7.08 -13.53 10.22
C ILE A 153 7.22 -13.40 11.74
N GLU A 154 7.22 -14.52 12.47
CA GLU A 154 7.33 -14.56 13.93
C GLU A 154 8.62 -13.90 14.43
N ASN A 155 9.72 -14.05 13.68
CA ASN A 155 11.02 -13.46 14.00
C ASN A 155 11.28 -12.10 13.32
N SER A 156 10.26 -11.46 12.73
CA SER A 156 10.39 -10.14 12.13
C SER A 156 9.88 -9.06 13.07
N ASP A 157 10.46 -7.88 12.93
CA ASP A 157 10.04 -6.68 13.64
C ASP A 157 9.06 -5.87 12.81
N GLU A 158 8.02 -5.36 13.48
CA GLU A 158 7.20 -4.24 13.04
C GLU A 158 6.78 -4.28 11.55
N PHE A 159 7.30 -3.38 10.72
CA PHE A 159 6.93 -3.34 9.31
C PHE A 159 7.33 -4.58 8.51
N ASP A 160 8.45 -5.20 8.86
CA ASP A 160 8.93 -6.40 8.16
C ASP A 160 7.97 -7.57 8.39
N ARG A 161 7.37 -7.63 9.59
CA ARG A 161 6.32 -8.59 9.93
C ARG A 161 5.07 -8.37 9.07
N ILE A 162 4.62 -7.12 8.92
CA ILE A 162 3.48 -6.75 8.06
C ILE A 162 3.73 -7.15 6.60
N VAL A 163 4.87 -6.80 6.02
CA VAL A 163 5.20 -7.10 4.62
C VAL A 163 5.28 -8.61 4.37
N ARG A 164 5.88 -9.36 5.31
CA ARG A 164 5.98 -10.82 5.21
C ARG A 164 4.64 -11.51 5.40
N ALA A 165 3.83 -11.05 6.36
CA ALA A 165 2.47 -11.55 6.55
C ALA A 165 1.61 -11.28 5.32
N ARG A 166 1.68 -10.07 4.73
CA ARG A 166 1.01 -9.78 3.46
C ARG A 166 1.46 -10.71 2.34
N THR A 167 2.78 -10.91 2.23
CA THR A 167 3.36 -11.84 1.26
C THR A 167 2.86 -13.27 1.47
N PHE A 168 2.72 -13.72 2.72
CA PHE A 168 2.17 -15.04 3.04
C PHE A 168 0.71 -15.17 2.59
N LEU A 169 -0.13 -14.18 2.89
CA LEU A 169 -1.55 -14.19 2.54
C LEU A 169 -1.75 -14.22 1.02
N ASP A 170 -0.89 -13.51 0.28
CA ASP A 170 -0.90 -13.52 -1.19
C ASP A 170 -0.37 -14.85 -1.78
N ALA A 171 0.70 -15.40 -1.21
CA ALA A 171 1.37 -16.59 -1.75
C ALA A 171 0.71 -17.92 -1.34
N PHE A 172 0.13 -18.00 -0.14
CA PHE A 172 -0.40 -19.22 0.46
C PHE A 172 -1.87 -19.10 0.92
N PRO A 173 -2.80 -18.68 0.05
CA PRO A 173 -4.20 -18.44 0.44
C PRO A 173 -4.95 -19.70 0.92
N ARG A 174 -4.40 -20.89 0.64
CA ARG A 174 -4.96 -22.19 1.02
C ARG A 174 -4.23 -22.85 2.20
N SER A 175 -3.22 -22.20 2.78
CA SER A 175 -2.51 -22.78 3.93
C SER A 175 -3.44 -22.80 5.15
N PRO A 176 -3.43 -23.87 5.97
CA PRO A 176 -4.16 -23.89 7.24
C PRO A 176 -3.63 -22.86 8.25
N LEU A 177 -2.46 -22.26 7.99
CA LEU A 177 -1.84 -21.24 8.85
C LEU A 177 -2.35 -19.82 8.57
N VAL A 178 -3.21 -19.63 7.56
CA VAL A 178 -3.76 -18.32 7.20
C VAL A 178 -4.45 -17.60 8.37
N PRO A 179 -5.30 -18.24 9.21
CA PRO A 179 -5.92 -17.56 10.36
C PRO A 179 -4.89 -16.97 11.32
N LYS A 180 -3.85 -17.75 11.65
CA LYS A 180 -2.74 -17.31 12.51
C LYS A 180 -2.00 -16.10 11.92
N VAL A 181 -1.71 -16.14 10.61
CA VAL A 181 -1.02 -15.03 9.93
C VAL A 181 -1.90 -13.78 9.84
N LEU A 182 -3.21 -13.93 9.59
CA LEU A 182 -4.16 -12.81 9.63
C LEU A 182 -4.18 -12.16 11.02
N ALA A 183 -4.17 -12.95 12.09
CA ALA A 183 -4.15 -12.43 13.46
C ALA A 183 -2.85 -11.65 13.75
N MET A 184 -1.69 -12.19 13.37
CA MET A 184 -0.41 -11.48 13.47
C MET A 184 -0.39 -10.18 12.66
N TYR A 185 -0.93 -10.21 11.44
CA TYR A 185 -1.02 -9.03 10.58
C TYR A 185 -1.93 -7.95 11.19
N ALA A 186 -3.07 -8.35 11.75
CA ALA A 186 -4.03 -7.46 12.38
C ALA A 186 -3.48 -6.84 13.68
N SER A 187 -2.90 -7.66 14.56
CA SER A 187 -2.26 -7.20 15.80
C SER A 187 -1.16 -6.19 15.54
N GLU A 188 -0.28 -6.46 14.57
CA GLU A 188 0.80 -5.51 14.24
C GLU A 188 0.26 -4.22 13.62
N ALA A 189 -0.85 -4.27 12.87
CA ALA A 189 -1.51 -3.07 12.36
C ALA A 189 -2.08 -2.21 13.50
N ASP A 190 -2.67 -2.82 14.53
CA ASP A 190 -3.14 -2.13 15.74
C ASP A 190 -1.98 -1.43 16.47
N ASP A 191 -0.87 -2.14 16.71
CA ASP A 191 0.32 -1.59 17.39
C ASP A 191 0.95 -0.42 16.61
N VAL A 192 1.02 -0.54 15.29
CA VAL A 192 1.52 0.50 14.40
C VAL A 192 0.61 1.74 14.42
N ALA A 193 -0.72 1.58 14.53
CA ALA A 193 -1.65 2.71 14.59
C ALA A 193 -1.31 3.64 15.77
N GLU A 194 -0.98 3.08 16.93
CA GLU A 194 -0.57 3.86 18.09
C GLU A 194 0.75 4.61 17.84
N LYS A 195 1.77 3.93 17.31
CA LYS A 195 3.08 4.53 17.02
C LYS A 195 2.97 5.65 15.98
N LEU A 196 2.16 5.45 14.93
CA LEU A 196 1.91 6.48 13.92
C LEU A 196 1.18 7.68 14.50
N SER A 197 0.27 7.47 15.45
CA SER A 197 -0.43 8.56 16.15
C SER A 197 0.57 9.43 16.91
N GLN A 198 1.44 8.79 17.69
CA GLN A 198 2.49 9.49 18.45
C GLN A 198 3.47 10.21 17.51
N ALA A 199 3.90 9.57 16.43
CA ALA A 199 4.83 10.17 15.47
C ALA A 199 4.21 11.36 14.71
N ALA A 200 2.95 11.26 14.31
CA ALA A 200 2.22 12.37 13.67
C ALA A 200 2.05 13.54 14.64
N GLN A 201 1.65 13.27 15.88
CA GLN A 201 1.50 14.28 16.93
C GLN A 201 2.81 15.02 17.24
N ARG A 202 3.95 14.31 17.28
CA ARG A 202 5.28 14.92 17.50
C ARG A 202 5.73 15.83 16.36
N ARG A 203 5.31 15.54 15.13
CA ARG A 203 5.65 16.35 13.95
C ARG A 203 4.71 17.52 13.74
N PHE A 204 3.55 17.49 14.39
CA PHE A 204 2.54 18.50 14.23
C PHE A 204 2.72 19.62 15.25
N ASN A 205 3.19 20.79 14.79
CA ASN A 205 3.27 22.00 15.58
C ASN A 205 2.10 22.93 15.27
N ARG A 206 1.16 23.09 16.21
CA ARG A 206 -0.03 23.94 16.01
C ARG A 206 0.33 25.40 15.69
N ASN A 207 1.47 25.88 16.15
CA ASN A 207 1.94 27.25 15.94
C ASN A 207 2.43 27.51 14.51
N GLU A 208 2.70 26.47 13.72
CA GLU A 208 3.12 26.59 12.32
C GLU A 208 1.93 26.68 11.36
N LEU A 209 0.70 26.49 11.85
CA LEU A 209 -0.49 26.52 11.03
C LEU A 209 -0.95 27.97 10.78
N PRO A 210 -1.16 28.37 9.51
CA PRO A 210 -1.82 29.63 9.19
C PRO A 210 -3.24 29.66 9.80
N THR A 211 -3.66 30.81 10.32
CA THR A 211 -5.02 30.98 10.87
C THR A 211 -6.12 30.73 9.82
N ASP A 212 -5.81 31.00 8.55
CA ASP A 212 -6.67 30.74 7.39
C ASP A 212 -6.23 29.48 6.61
N GLY A 213 -5.53 28.56 7.28
CA GLY A 213 -4.99 27.34 6.69
C GLY A 213 -6.01 26.19 6.63
N ALA A 214 -5.55 25.06 6.07
CA ALA A 214 -6.32 23.81 6.10
C ALA A 214 -6.65 23.38 7.55
N PRO A 215 -7.76 22.66 7.77
CA PRO A 215 -8.13 22.20 9.10
C PRO A 215 -7.11 21.17 9.63
N GLU A 216 -6.93 21.14 10.96
CA GLU A 216 -5.91 20.31 11.64
C GLU A 216 -5.92 18.83 11.19
N PHE A 217 -7.11 18.21 11.11
CA PHE A 217 -7.22 16.79 10.75
C PHE A 217 -6.67 16.47 9.35
N SER A 218 -6.67 17.44 8.42
CA SER A 218 -6.10 17.26 7.08
C SER A 218 -4.59 17.00 7.14
N TYR A 219 -3.87 17.58 8.10
CA TYR A 219 -2.43 17.31 8.25
C TYR A 219 -2.15 15.88 8.72
N TYR A 220 -2.97 15.35 9.63
CA TYR A 220 -2.87 13.96 10.07
C TYR A 220 -3.18 12.98 8.94
N LEU A 221 -4.24 13.22 8.17
CA LEU A 221 -4.60 12.36 7.03
C LEU A 221 -3.56 12.39 5.91
N ASN A 222 -2.78 13.47 5.80
CA ASN A 222 -1.66 13.58 4.86
C ASN A 222 -0.31 13.21 5.49
N TYR A 223 -0.31 12.51 6.63
CA TYR A 223 0.93 12.06 7.25
C TYR A 223 1.61 10.98 6.38
N SER A 224 2.76 11.32 5.82
CA SER A 224 3.57 10.41 4.95
C SER A 224 3.90 9.05 5.56
N GLY A 225 3.86 8.91 6.90
CA GLY A 225 4.06 7.62 7.57
C GLY A 225 2.98 6.58 7.24
N LEU A 226 1.79 7.01 6.82
CA LEU A 226 0.67 6.13 6.46
C LEU A 226 0.92 5.40 5.13
N ASP A 227 1.62 6.04 4.18
CA ASP A 227 1.75 5.57 2.80
C ASP A 227 2.35 4.17 2.69
N ARG A 228 3.35 3.85 3.51
CA ARG A 228 4.02 2.54 3.47
C ARG A 228 3.07 1.41 3.87
N TYR A 229 2.17 1.65 4.81
CA TYR A 229 1.21 0.66 5.31
C TYR A 229 -0.02 0.56 4.41
N ASN A 230 -0.47 1.69 3.86
CA ASN A 230 -1.52 1.73 2.84
C ASN A 230 -1.16 0.88 1.61
N ARG A 231 0.12 0.87 1.21
CA ARG A 231 0.62 0.01 0.11
C ARG A 231 0.56 -1.48 0.40
N GLU A 232 0.65 -1.87 1.67
CA GLU A 232 0.47 -3.25 2.11
C GLU A 232 -1.01 -3.61 2.35
N GLY A 233 -1.93 -2.64 2.19
CA GLY A 233 -3.37 -2.84 2.35
C GLY A 233 -3.88 -2.66 3.77
N ILE A 234 -3.10 -1.99 4.64
CA ILE A 234 -3.58 -1.56 5.96
C ILE A 234 -4.23 -0.19 5.80
N THR A 235 -5.47 -0.04 6.28
CA THR A 235 -6.16 1.24 6.29
C THR A 235 -6.34 1.71 7.73
N PHE A 236 -5.99 2.97 7.99
CA PHE A 236 -6.19 3.59 9.28
C PHE A 236 -7.36 4.56 9.25
N GLN A 237 -8.16 4.56 10.30
CA GLN A 237 -9.17 5.57 10.58
C GLN A 237 -8.57 6.61 11.53
N PHE A 238 -8.89 7.89 11.32
CA PHE A 238 -8.44 8.97 12.19
C PHE A 238 -9.60 9.47 13.04
N ASP A 239 -9.45 9.40 14.36
CA ASP A 239 -10.39 9.99 15.31
C ASP A 239 -10.00 11.46 15.57
N ARG A 240 -10.91 12.37 15.23
CA ARG A 240 -10.71 13.81 15.38
C ARG A 240 -10.68 14.25 16.85
N ALA A 241 -11.40 13.57 17.74
CA ALA A 241 -11.49 13.94 19.14
C ALA A 241 -10.19 13.58 19.88
N THR A 242 -9.71 12.35 19.68
CA THR A 242 -8.50 11.87 20.35
C THR A 242 -7.21 12.13 19.58
N LYS A 243 -7.31 12.55 18.30
CA LYS A 243 -6.20 12.74 17.36
C LYS A 243 -5.34 11.48 17.17
N LYS A 244 -5.98 10.32 17.22
CA LYS A 244 -5.32 9.01 17.07
C LYS A 244 -5.77 8.31 15.80
N PHE A 245 -4.84 7.56 15.22
CA PHE A 245 -5.13 6.54 14.23
C PHE A 245 -5.58 5.26 14.93
N SER A 246 -6.56 4.58 14.33
CA SER A 246 -6.97 3.22 14.66
C SER A 246 -6.97 2.38 13.39
N TYR A 247 -6.62 1.11 13.51
CA TYR A 247 -6.76 0.18 12.39
C TYR A 247 -8.24 -0.14 12.15
N ASP A 248 -8.65 -0.27 10.89
CA ASP A 248 -10.05 -0.53 10.51
C ASP A 248 -10.55 -1.95 10.82
N GLY A 249 -9.66 -2.83 11.31
CA GLY A 249 -9.96 -4.21 11.66
C GLY A 249 -10.31 -5.10 10.47
N ALA A 250 -9.90 -4.76 9.24
CA ALA A 250 -10.23 -5.55 8.05
C ALA A 250 -9.82 -7.03 8.17
N ALA A 251 -8.60 -7.29 8.63
CA ALA A 251 -8.09 -8.65 8.83
C ALA A 251 -8.84 -9.39 9.96
N TRP A 252 -9.18 -8.72 11.06
CA TRP A 252 -10.01 -9.30 12.12
C TRP A 252 -11.37 -9.75 11.59
N ARG A 253 -12.02 -8.91 10.77
CA ARG A 253 -13.28 -9.25 10.09
C ARG A 253 -13.11 -10.40 9.10
N GLU A 254 -11.98 -10.48 8.41
CA GLU A 254 -11.68 -11.57 7.48
C GLU A 254 -11.55 -12.92 8.20
N ILE A 255 -10.94 -12.95 9.40
CA ILE A 255 -10.88 -14.16 10.25
C ILE A 255 -12.29 -14.64 10.58
N LEU A 256 -13.16 -13.78 11.10
CA LEU A 256 -14.53 -14.17 11.46
C LEU A 256 -15.34 -14.64 10.24
N LYS A 257 -15.10 -14.03 9.08
CA LYS A 257 -15.82 -14.34 7.85
C LYS A 257 -15.39 -15.69 7.26
N ARG A 258 -14.08 -15.95 7.18
CA ARG A 258 -13.53 -17.12 6.46
C ARG A 258 -13.18 -18.29 7.38
N TYR A 259 -12.89 -18.00 8.64
CA TYR A 259 -12.37 -18.97 9.60
C TYR A 259 -13.12 -18.87 10.96
N PRO A 260 -14.47 -18.92 10.97
CA PRO A 260 -15.27 -18.70 12.19
C PRO A 260 -15.00 -19.70 13.32
N ASN A 261 -14.43 -20.86 13.01
CA ASN A 261 -14.15 -21.95 13.95
C ASN A 261 -12.66 -22.02 14.36
N SER A 262 -11.80 -21.11 13.92
CA SER A 262 -10.39 -21.10 14.33
C SER A 262 -10.25 -20.50 15.74
N PRO A 263 -9.18 -20.84 16.50
CA PRO A 263 -8.92 -20.21 17.80
C PRO A 263 -8.76 -18.69 17.69
N GLU A 264 -8.19 -18.20 16.59
CA GLU A 264 -8.02 -16.76 16.32
C GLU A 264 -9.36 -16.02 16.15
N ALA A 265 -10.45 -16.73 15.80
CA ALA A 265 -11.77 -16.12 15.72
C ALA A 265 -12.27 -15.60 17.08
N VAL A 266 -11.88 -16.24 18.18
CA VAL A 266 -12.24 -15.79 19.53
C VAL A 266 -11.57 -14.45 19.84
N GLU A 267 -10.29 -14.32 19.50
CA GLU A 267 -9.53 -13.07 19.65
C GLU A 267 -10.10 -11.97 18.76
N ALA A 268 -10.38 -12.29 17.48
CA ALA A 268 -10.95 -11.35 16.53
C ALA A 268 -12.29 -10.74 17.00
N ARG A 269 -13.17 -11.53 17.64
CA ARG A 269 -14.42 -11.02 18.23
C ARG A 269 -14.14 -10.01 19.34
N LYS A 270 -13.27 -10.36 20.29
CA LYS A 270 -12.88 -9.48 21.39
C LYS A 270 -12.32 -8.15 20.89
N HIS A 271 -11.46 -8.18 19.88
CA HIS A 271 -10.90 -6.97 19.28
C HIS A 271 -11.96 -6.10 18.60
N LEU A 272 -12.88 -6.70 17.83
CA LEU A 272 -13.95 -5.94 17.16
C LEU A 272 -14.98 -5.37 18.14
N GLU A 273 -15.28 -6.05 19.24
CA GLU A 273 -16.10 -5.52 20.34
C GLU A 273 -15.42 -4.35 21.06
N ALA A 274 -14.11 -4.45 21.30
CA ALA A 274 -13.31 -3.36 21.84
C ALA A 274 -13.26 -2.16 20.88
N LEU A 275 -13.22 -2.39 19.57
CA LEU A 275 -13.26 -1.31 18.57
C LEU A 275 -14.64 -0.66 18.49
N SER A 276 -15.73 -1.44 18.51
CA SER A 276 -17.09 -0.91 18.42
C SER A 276 -17.46 -0.08 19.66
N SER A 277 -17.02 -0.51 20.85
CA SER A 277 -17.23 0.26 22.09
C SER A 277 -16.51 1.61 22.07
N ARG A 278 -15.35 1.74 21.40
CA ARG A 278 -14.63 3.01 21.23
C ARG A 278 -15.28 3.96 20.23
N GLN A 279 -16.04 3.45 19.27
CA GLN A 279 -16.69 4.24 18.22
C GLN A 279 -18.06 4.79 18.63
N LYS A 280 -18.60 4.39 19.79
CA LYS A 280 -19.88 4.90 20.28
C LYS A 280 -19.69 6.37 20.71
N PRO A 281 -20.40 7.32 20.07
CA PRO A 281 -20.24 8.76 20.30
C PRO A 281 -20.74 9.19 21.69
#